data_AF-A0A5B2Z2Q1-F1
#
_entry.id   AF-A0A5B2Z2Q1-F1
#
_cell.length_a   1.000
_cell.length_b   1.000
_cell.length_c   1.000
_cell.angle_alpha   90.00
_cell.angle_beta   90.00
_cell.angle_gamma   90.00
#
_symmetry.space_group_name_H-M   'P 1'
#
loop_
_entity.id
_entity.type
_entity.pdbx_description
1 polymer ?
#
loop_
_entity_poly.entity_id
_entity_poly.type
_entity_poly.pdbx_seq_one_letter_code
_entity_poly.pdbx_strand_id
1 'polypeptide(L)' 'MYSGRSQREKDRLAEAITENVAKILKIGKEEIIIVFAEATHGNWYASGIRL' A
#
# COMPACT_ATOMS: atom_id res chain seq x y z
N MET A 1 -0.17 6.40 0.38
CA MET A 1 -0.43 6.35 1.84
C MET A 1 0.37 7.44 2.54
N TYR A 2 0.01 7.79 3.78
CA TYR A 2 0.80 8.74 4.56
C TYR A 2 2.18 8.17 4.90
N SER A 3 3.20 9.03 4.82
CA SER A 3 4.55 8.70 5.29
C SER A 3 4.57 8.43 6.80
N GLY A 4 5.53 7.63 7.25
CA GLY A 4 5.80 7.41 8.69
C GLY A 4 5.56 5.97 9.15
N ARG A 5 5.17 5.07 8.25
CA ARG A 5 5.15 3.63 8.54
C ARG A 5 6.53 3.03 8.39
N SER A 6 6.86 2.13 9.32
CA SER A 6 8.09 1.34 9.26
C SER A 6 8.09 0.42 8.05
N GLN A 7 9.28 0.02 7.60
CA GLN A 7 9.40 -0.94 6.50
C GLN A 7 8.68 -2.26 6.83
N ARG A 8 8.80 -2.75 8.07
CA ARG A 8 8.12 -3.97 8.54
C ARG A 8 6.60 -3.90 8.47
N GLU A 9 6.00 -2.73 8.68
CA GLU A 9 4.55 -2.55 8.50
C GLU A 9 4.16 -2.64 7.01
N LYS A 10 4.97 -2.02 6.13
CA LYS A 10 4.76 -2.07 4.68
C LYS A 10 4.91 -3.49 4.14
N ASP A 11 5.91 -4.23 4.61
CA ASP A 11 6.16 -5.61 4.17
C ASP A 11 4.99 -6.52 4.54
N ARG A 12 4.47 -6.42 5.78
CA ARG A 12 3.27 -7.17 6.21
C ARG A 12 2.03 -6.81 5.40
N LEU A 13 1.88 -5.54 5.05
CA LEU A 13 0.76 -5.10 4.21
C LEU A 13 0.90 -5.63 2.77
N ALA A 14 2.11 -5.62 2.21
CA ALA A 14 2.38 -6.17 0.89
C ALA A 14 2.08 -7.67 0.86
N GLU A 15 2.52 -8.43 1.85
CA GLU A 15 2.23 -9.86 1.98
C GLU A 15 0.71 -10.11 1.99
N ALA A 16 -0.03 -9.40 2.84
CA ALA A 16 -1.48 -9.56 2.94
C ALA A 16 -2.20 -9.22 1.63
N ILE A 17 -1.83 -8.13 0.94
CA ILE A 17 -2.43 -7.76 -0.34
C ILE A 17 -2.12 -8.83 -1.40
N THR A 18 -0.85 -9.24 -1.52
CA THR A 18 -0.42 -10.24 -2.50
C THR A 18 -1.18 -11.55 -2.34
N GLU A 19 -1.37 -12.03 -1.11
CA GLU A 19 -2.12 -13.27 -0.86
C GLU A 19 -3.59 -13.16 -1.28
N ASN A 20 -4.23 -12.03 -0.97
CA ASN A 20 -5.63 -11.82 -1.34
C ASN A 20 -5.79 -11.66 -2.85
N VAL A 21 -4.92 -10.90 -3.51
CA VAL A 21 -4.95 -10.70 -4.96
C VAL A 21 -4.71 -12.01 -5.70
N ALA A 22 -3.69 -12.79 -5.32
CA ALA A 22 -3.43 -14.11 -5.91
C ALA A 22 -4.64 -15.03 -5.76
N LYS A 23 -5.28 -15.04 -4.58
CA LYS A 23 -6.46 -15.88 -4.31
C LYS A 23 -7.68 -15.48 -5.14
N ILE A 24 -7.94 -14.18 -5.30
CA ILE A 24 -9.11 -13.64 -6.00
C ILE A 24 -8.93 -13.78 -7.51
N LEU A 25 -7.78 -13.36 -8.04
CA LEU A 25 -7.52 -13.31 -9.48
C LEU A 25 -6.97 -14.62 -10.05
N LYS A 26 -6.61 -15.59 -9.20
CA LYS A 26 -6.06 -16.90 -9.60
C LYS A 26 -4.75 -16.79 -10.41
N ILE A 27 -3.88 -15.86 -10.02
CA ILE A 27 -2.56 -15.64 -10.64
C ILE A 27 -1.43 -15.96 -9.65
N GLY A 28 -0.21 -16.13 -10.18
CA GLY A 28 1.00 -16.35 -9.39
C GLY A 28 1.35 -15.14 -8.52
N LYS A 29 2.01 -15.36 -7.37
CA LYS A 29 2.47 -14.26 -6.51
C LYS A 29 3.55 -13.41 -7.20
N GLU A 30 4.34 -14.04 -8.07
CA GLU A 30 5.40 -13.45 -8.90
C GLU A 30 4.87 -12.47 -9.95
N GLU A 31 3.59 -12.55 -10.30
CA GLU A 31 2.93 -11.63 -11.25
C GLU A 31 2.43 -10.35 -10.56
N ILE A 32 2.55 -10.26 -9.23
CA ILE A 32 1.99 -9.19 -8.41
C ILE A 32 3.10 -8.26 -7.94
N ILE A 33 3.05 -7.00 -8.38
CA ILE A 33 3.95 -5.93 -7.95
C ILE A 33 3.18 -4.93 -7.10
N ILE A 34 3.64 -4.68 -5.88
CA ILE A 34 3.05 -3.70 -4.96
C ILE A 34 3.96 -2.49 -4.86
N VAL A 35 3.40 -1.31 -5.14
CA VAL A 35 4.08 -0.02 -5.01
C VAL A 35 3.40 0.80 -3.93
N PHE A 36 4.15 1.12 -2.87
CA PHE A 36 3.69 2.07 -1.86
C PHE A 36 4.12 3.49 -2.25
N ALA A 37 3.19 4.26 -2.84
CA ALA A 37 3.38 5.68 -3.02
C ALA A 37 3.14 6.42 -1.69
N GLU A 38 4.16 7.02 -1.12
CA GLU A 38 4.07 7.80 0.12
C GLU A 38 4.16 9.31 -0.13
N ALA A 39 3.39 10.07 0.64
CA ALA A 39 3.54 11.52 0.72
C ALA A 39 3.43 11.98 2.17
N THR A 40 4.17 13.05 2.49
CA THR A 40 4.10 13.70 3.80
C THR A 40 2.69 14.19 4.07
N HIS A 41 2.20 14.09 5.31
CA HIS A 41 0.83 14.49 5.69
C HIS A 41 0.48 15.89 5.18
N GLY A 42 1.43 16.83 5.27
CA GLY A 42 1.24 18.19 4.79
C GLY A 42 0.96 18.35 3.28
N ASN A 43 1.12 17.31 2.47
CA ASN A 43 0.80 17.31 1.04
C ASN A 43 -0.53 16.64 0.72
N TRP A 44 -1.29 16.20 1.72
CA TRP A 44 -2.61 15.60 1.53
C TRP A 44 -3.73 16.59 1.83
N TYR A 45 -4.71 16.61 0.93
CA TYR A 45 -5.96 17.32 1.11
C TYR A 45 -7.10 16.33 0.86
N ALA A 46 -8.08 16.27 1.76
CA ALA A 46 -9.37 15.64 1.47
C ALA A 46 -10.46 16.72 1.52
N SER A 47 -11.28 16.77 0.47
CA SER A 47 -12.39 17.71 0.37
C SER A 47 -11.99 19.18 0.60
N GLY A 48 -10.77 19.56 0.19
CA GLY A 48 -10.24 20.92 0.34
C GLY A 48 -9.64 21.23 1.72
N ILE A 49 -9.64 20.27 2.66
CA ILE A 49 -9.06 20.43 4.00
C ILE A 49 -7.72 19.70 4.05
N ARG A 50 -6.68 20.39 4.55
CA ARG A 50 -5.36 19.79 4.78
C ARG A 50 -5.45 18.78 5.92
N LEU A 51 -4.94 17.57 5.68
CA LEU A 51 -4.96 16.46 6.65
C LEU A 51 -3.67 16.39 7.47
#